data_AF-A0A7C6X897-F1
#
_entry.id   AF-A0A7C6X897-F1
#
_cell.length_a   1.000
_cell.length_b   1.000
_cell.length_c   1.000
_cell.angle_alpha   90.00
_cell.angle_beta   90.00
_cell.angle_gamma   90.00
#
_symmetry.space_group_name_H-M   'P 1'
#
loop_
_entity.id
_entity.type
_entity.pdbx_description
1 polymer ?
#
loop_
_entity_poly.entity_id
_entity_poly.type
_entity_poly.pdbx_seq_one_letter_code
_entity_poly.pdbx_strand_id
1 'polypeptide(L)'
;LQSKARRTIVFISHDLNEAMRIGDRIAIMEGGRVIQVGTPDEILKNPADDYVRSFFRNVDVTAILTAKDIASRQHTTVIDREGFGPTAAIELLRRHDRDYGYVVSPKGEFHGVVSVKSLLQAERQQGRLADAYLNSYEPLAHDMPLSEVIGLVAKYPFGLPVINEANKYQGVITRVAMLRALDREDGVNHGE
;
A
#
# COMPACT_ATOMS: atom_id res chain seq x y z
N LEU A 1 -3.42 12.56 -38.86
CA LEU A 1 -4.77 12.89 -38.35
C LEU A 1 -5.43 11.64 -37.76
N GLN A 2 -5.03 11.23 -36.55
CA GLN A 2 -5.85 10.33 -35.72
C GLN A 2 -5.83 10.87 -34.30
N SER A 3 -6.59 11.94 -34.11
CA SER A 3 -7.01 12.43 -32.79
C SER A 3 -7.89 11.33 -32.17
N LYS A 4 -7.39 10.67 -31.13
CA LYS A 4 -8.18 9.80 -30.23
C LYS A 4 -9.39 10.62 -29.73
N ALA A 5 -10.55 10.43 -30.35
CA ALA A 5 -11.77 11.09 -29.91
C ALA A 5 -12.15 10.52 -28.54
N ARG A 6 -12.13 11.37 -27.50
CA ARG A 6 -12.65 11.02 -26.17
C ARG A 6 -14.16 10.90 -26.28
N ARG A 7 -14.66 9.66 -26.39
CA ARG A 7 -16.09 9.35 -26.36
C ARG A 7 -16.48 9.01 -24.92
N THR A 8 -17.55 9.61 -24.42
CA THR A 8 -18.15 9.21 -23.16
C THR A 8 -19.00 7.97 -23.39
N ILE A 9 -18.72 6.90 -22.66
CA ILE A 9 -19.45 5.64 -22.69
C ILE A 9 -20.12 5.48 -21.34
N VAL A 10 -21.43 5.20 -21.33
CA VAL A 10 -22.17 4.84 -20.13
C VAL A 10 -22.46 3.35 -20.22
N PHE A 11 -21.88 2.58 -19.31
CA PHE A 11 -22.10 1.14 -19.21
C PHE A 11 -23.01 0.86 -18.00
N ILE A 12 -23.98 -0.01 -18.20
CA ILE A 12 -24.94 -0.41 -17.16
C ILE A 12 -24.78 -1.91 -16.97
N SER A 13 -24.34 -2.31 -15.79
CA SER A 13 -24.22 -3.72 -15.40
C SER A 13 -24.73 -3.89 -13.98
N HIS A 14 -25.09 -5.13 -13.67
CA HIS A 14 -25.37 -5.58 -12.31
C HIS A 14 -24.14 -6.25 -11.67
N ASP A 15 -23.09 -6.51 -12.46
CA ASP A 15 -21.84 -7.07 -11.99
C ASP A 15 -20.87 -5.94 -11.63
N LEU A 16 -20.50 -5.89 -10.36
CA LEU A 16 -19.60 -4.88 -9.83
C LEU A 16 -18.14 -5.13 -10.24
N ASN A 17 -17.72 -6.38 -10.44
CA ASN A 17 -16.37 -6.68 -10.92
C ASN A 17 -16.14 -6.09 -12.31
N GLU A 18 -17.15 -6.20 -13.18
CA GLU A 18 -17.12 -5.62 -14.52
C GLU A 18 -17.08 -4.08 -14.46
N ALA A 19 -17.91 -3.48 -13.61
CA ALA A 19 -17.95 -2.04 -13.41
C ALA A 19 -16.62 -1.48 -12.85
N MET A 20 -15.99 -2.19 -11.91
CA MET A 20 -14.69 -1.81 -11.32
C MET A 20 -13.53 -1.94 -12.32
N ARG A 21 -13.60 -2.91 -13.24
CA ARG A 21 -12.54 -3.16 -14.22
C ARG A 21 -12.54 -2.15 -15.37
N ILE A 22 -13.71 -1.67 -15.79
CA ILE A 22 -13.87 -0.86 -17.00
C ILE A 22 -14.16 0.61 -16.68
N GLY A 23 -14.77 0.89 -15.53
CA GLY A 23 -15.27 2.22 -15.19
C GLY A 23 -14.22 3.15 -14.57
N ASP A 24 -14.03 4.32 -15.19
CA ASP A 24 -13.30 5.44 -14.55
C ASP A 24 -14.06 5.98 -13.32
N ARG A 25 -15.40 5.91 -13.38
CA ARG A 25 -16.33 6.30 -12.33
C ARG A 25 -17.51 5.35 -12.31
N ILE A 26 -18.01 5.06 -11.11
CA ILE A 26 -19.15 4.17 -10.89
C ILE A 26 -20.24 4.97 -10.21
N ALA A 27 -21.46 4.82 -10.70
CA ALA A 27 -22.67 5.33 -10.05
C ALA A 27 -23.49 4.13 -9.55
N ILE A 28 -23.71 4.05 -8.25
CA ILE A 28 -24.55 3.02 -7.62
C ILE A 28 -25.95 3.58 -7.44
N MET A 29 -26.95 2.80 -7.81
CA MET A 29 -28.34 3.21 -7.78
C MET A 29 -29.21 2.20 -7.02
N GLU A 30 -30.13 2.69 -6.20
CA GLU A 30 -31.17 1.90 -5.53
C GLU A 30 -32.52 2.57 -5.74
N GLY A 31 -33.56 1.81 -6.10
CA GLY A 31 -34.91 2.34 -6.26
C GLY A 31 -35.03 3.50 -7.26
N GLY A 32 -34.16 3.54 -8.27
CA GLY A 32 -34.10 4.62 -9.27
C GLY A 32 -33.38 5.89 -8.81
N ARG A 33 -32.77 5.89 -7.61
CA ARG A 33 -31.98 7.02 -7.09
C ARG A 33 -30.51 6.67 -7.08
N VAL A 34 -29.66 7.63 -7.46
CA VAL A 34 -28.21 7.49 -7.32
C VAL A 34 -27.86 7.66 -5.85
N ILE A 35 -27.27 6.62 -5.27
CA ILE A 35 -26.85 6.57 -3.87
C ILE A 35 -25.44 7.14 -3.73
N GLN A 36 -24.50 6.70 -4.57
CA GLN A 36 -23.11 7.17 -4.55
C GLN A 36 -22.54 7.22 -5.97
N VAL A 37 -21.70 8.21 -6.23
CA VAL A 37 -20.85 8.28 -7.42
C VAL A 37 -19.42 8.54 -7.01
N GLY A 38 -18.49 7.74 -7.49
CA GLY A 38 -17.07 7.90 -7.18
C GLY A 38 -16.20 7.06 -8.10
N THR A 39 -14.90 7.17 -7.91
CA THR A 39 -13.95 6.18 -8.47
C THR A 39 -14.11 4.83 -7.77
N PRO A 40 -13.69 3.72 -8.39
CA PRO A 40 -13.62 2.41 -7.73
C PRO A 40 -13.01 2.46 -6.33
N ASP A 41 -11.88 3.16 -6.21
CA ASP A 41 -11.13 3.31 -4.96
C ASP A 41 -11.89 4.10 -3.88
N GLU A 42 -12.53 5.21 -4.26
CA GLU A 42 -13.31 6.04 -3.33
C GLU A 42 -14.49 5.28 -2.74
N ILE A 43 -15.23 4.54 -3.59
CA ILE A 43 -16.41 3.79 -3.15
C ILE A 43 -15.99 2.62 -2.26
N LEU A 44 -14.87 1.95 -2.56
CA LEU A 44 -14.36 0.85 -1.74
C LEU A 44 -13.83 1.33 -0.38
N LYS A 45 -13.07 2.44 -0.36
CA LYS A 45 -12.49 2.98 0.88
C LYS A 45 -13.52 3.68 1.75
N ASN A 46 -14.53 4.33 1.16
CA ASN A 46 -15.54 5.13 1.85
C ASN A 46 -16.94 4.89 1.26
N PRO A 47 -17.58 3.74 1.53
CA PRO A 47 -18.95 3.49 1.10
C PRO A 47 -19.92 4.45 1.80
N ALA A 48 -20.92 4.96 1.06
CA ALA A 48 -21.89 5.93 1.57
C ALA A 48 -22.84 5.36 2.64
N ASP A 49 -23.21 4.09 2.51
CA ASP A 49 -24.10 3.39 3.43
C ASP A 49 -23.86 1.86 3.41
N ASP A 50 -24.61 1.13 4.24
CA ASP A 50 -24.55 -0.33 4.32
C ASP A 50 -25.01 -1.03 3.05
N TYR A 51 -25.90 -0.40 2.27
CA TYR A 51 -26.32 -0.92 0.97
C TYR A 51 -25.14 -0.91 0.00
N VAL A 52 -24.45 0.22 -0.17
CA VAL A 52 -23.24 0.31 -0.98
C VAL A 52 -22.20 -0.71 -0.48
N ARG A 53 -21.96 -0.76 0.84
CA ARG A 53 -21.03 -1.71 1.45
C ARG A 53 -21.37 -3.17 1.11
N SER A 54 -22.67 -3.49 1.05
CA SER A 54 -23.19 -4.83 0.76
C SER A 54 -22.85 -5.32 -0.65
N PHE A 55 -22.76 -4.41 -1.62
CA PHE A 55 -22.45 -4.71 -3.02
C PHE A 55 -21.00 -5.16 -3.23
N PHE A 56 -20.07 -4.67 -2.42
CA PHE A 56 -18.64 -4.99 -2.54
C PHE A 56 -18.21 -6.26 -1.80
N ARG A 57 -19.14 -6.95 -1.11
CA ARG A 57 -18.81 -8.14 -0.31
C ARG A 57 -18.25 -9.32 -1.12
N ASN A 58 -18.56 -9.40 -2.40
CA ASN A 58 -18.15 -10.51 -3.28
C ASN A 58 -17.21 -10.07 -4.40
N VAL A 59 -16.62 -8.88 -4.29
CA VAL A 59 -15.68 -8.36 -5.27
C VAL A 59 -14.28 -8.81 -4.89
N ASP A 60 -13.54 -9.36 -5.85
CA ASP A 60 -12.12 -9.66 -5.68
C ASP A 60 -11.35 -8.34 -5.63
N VAL A 61 -11.19 -7.82 -4.41
CA VAL A 61 -10.48 -6.57 -4.15
C VAL A 61 -8.98 -6.71 -4.44
N THR A 62 -8.44 -7.93 -4.49
CA THR A 62 -7.02 -8.15 -4.78
C THR A 62 -6.64 -7.87 -6.23
N ALA A 63 -7.61 -7.99 -7.15
CA ALA A 63 -7.45 -7.68 -8.56
C ALA A 63 -7.62 -6.18 -8.89
N ILE A 64 -8.27 -5.43 -8.01
CA ILE A 64 -8.61 -4.00 -8.22
C ILE A 64 -7.66 -3.09 -7.45
N LEU A 65 -7.24 -3.50 -6.25
CA LEU A 65 -6.35 -2.72 -5.41
C LEU A 65 -4.89 -2.92 -5.79
N THR A 66 -4.14 -1.84 -5.61
CA THR A 66 -2.69 -1.83 -5.82
C THR A 66 -1.94 -1.74 -4.50
N ALA A 67 -0.64 -2.00 -4.53
CA ALA A 67 0.26 -1.83 -3.39
C ALA A 67 0.10 -0.45 -2.71
N LYS A 68 -0.04 0.62 -3.50
CA LYS A 68 -0.22 1.99 -2.98
C LYS A 68 -1.48 2.15 -2.13
N ASP A 69 -2.55 1.42 -2.43
CA ASP A 69 -3.84 1.60 -1.75
C ASP A 69 -3.86 1.12 -0.32
N ILE A 70 -2.97 0.17 0.01
CA ILE A 70 -2.83 -0.40 1.36
C ILE A 70 -1.52 0.01 2.04
N ALA A 71 -0.60 0.64 1.31
CA ALA A 71 0.67 1.12 1.86
C ALA A 71 0.43 2.16 2.96
N SER A 72 1.08 1.98 4.11
CA SER A 72 0.97 2.89 5.25
C SER A 72 2.26 3.65 5.50
N ARG A 73 2.15 4.98 5.59
CA ARG A 73 3.23 5.90 6.02
C ARG A 73 3.38 6.00 7.54
N GLN A 74 2.59 5.26 8.33
CA GLN A 74 2.69 5.26 9.80
C GLN A 74 3.91 4.50 10.33
N HIS A 75 4.69 3.88 9.45
CA HIS A 75 5.94 3.21 9.82
C HIS A 75 7.08 4.22 9.95
N THR A 76 7.93 4.00 10.95
CA THR A 76 9.06 4.88 11.25
C THR A 76 9.98 4.99 10.04
N THR A 77 10.06 6.21 9.53
CA THR A 77 10.92 6.57 8.40
C THR A 77 12.18 7.21 8.95
N VAL A 78 13.34 6.69 8.53
CA VAL A 78 14.65 7.20 8.89
C VAL A 78 15.07 8.17 7.79
N ILE A 79 15.24 9.44 8.13
CA ILE A 79 15.66 10.45 7.14
C ILE A 79 17.18 10.48 7.09
N ASP A 80 17.73 10.00 5.98
CA ASP A 80 19.15 10.01 5.67
C ASP A 80 19.58 11.43 5.28
N ARG A 81 20.18 12.14 6.23
CA ARG A 81 20.71 13.50 6.07
C ARG A 81 22.12 13.55 6.62
N GLU A 82 22.87 14.56 6.20
CA GLU A 82 24.23 14.78 6.68
C GLU A 82 24.27 14.82 8.21
N GLY A 83 25.15 14.00 8.81
CA GLY A 83 25.27 13.82 10.26
C GLY A 83 24.28 12.83 10.91
N PHE A 84 23.35 12.23 10.15
CA PHE A 84 22.43 11.20 10.66
C PHE A 84 23.02 9.80 10.50
N GLY A 85 23.68 9.31 11.56
CA GLY A 85 24.34 8.00 11.57
C GLY A 85 23.50 6.84 12.15
N PRO A 86 24.08 5.62 12.21
CA PRO A 86 23.42 4.44 12.76
C PRO A 86 22.86 4.63 14.18
N THR A 87 23.59 5.32 15.07
CA THR A 87 23.17 5.59 16.46
C THR A 87 21.83 6.33 16.52
N ALA A 88 21.68 7.41 15.74
CA ALA A 88 20.44 8.18 15.70
C ALA A 88 19.26 7.36 15.14
N ALA A 89 19.52 6.49 14.17
CA ALA A 89 18.52 5.56 13.65
C ALA A 89 18.07 4.54 14.71
N ILE A 90 19.01 3.99 15.50
CA ILE A 90 18.69 3.05 16.59
C ILE A 90 17.79 3.72 17.64
N GLU A 91 18.14 4.92 18.08
CA GLU A 91 17.34 5.67 19.05
C GLU A 91 15.93 5.96 18.52
N LEU A 92 15.81 6.35 17.25
CA LEU A 92 14.52 6.59 16.61
C LEU A 92 13.66 5.32 16.57
N LEU A 93 14.24 4.19 16.17
CA LEU A 93 13.52 2.91 16.11
C LEU A 93 13.04 2.46 17.49
N ARG A 94 13.90 2.54 18.51
CA ARG A 94 13.56 2.20 19.89
C ARG A 94 12.45 3.10 20.46
N ARG A 95 12.52 4.41 20.20
CA ARG A 95 11.50 5.37 20.67
C ARG A 95 10.10 5.04 20.14
N HIS A 96 10.03 4.50 18.93
CA HIS A 96 8.79 4.13 18.28
C HIS A 96 8.44 2.65 18.42
N ASP A 97 9.18 1.89 19.24
CA ASP A 97 9.01 0.45 19.44
C ASP A 97 8.96 -0.34 18.12
N ARG A 98 9.93 -0.06 17.22
CA ARG A 98 10.05 -0.70 15.90
C ARG A 98 11.37 -1.44 15.76
N ASP A 99 11.32 -2.64 15.19
CA ASP A 99 12.52 -3.42 14.87
C ASP A 99 13.16 -3.05 13.52
N TYR A 100 12.38 -2.43 12.63
CA TYR A 100 12.76 -2.10 11.26
C TYR A 100 12.46 -0.64 10.94
N GLY A 101 13.33 -0.05 10.12
CA GLY A 101 13.21 1.32 9.62
C GLY A 101 13.36 1.39 8.11
N TYR A 102 12.73 2.39 7.51
CA TYR A 102 12.76 2.64 6.07
C TYR A 102 13.52 3.94 5.83
N VAL A 103 14.65 3.83 5.17
CA VAL A 103 15.59 4.93 4.96
C VAL A 103 15.23 5.67 3.70
N VAL A 104 15.03 6.98 3.83
CA VAL A 104 14.70 7.87 2.73
C VAL A 104 15.57 9.13 2.75
N SER A 105 15.84 9.69 1.58
CA SER A 105 16.46 11.01 1.48
C SER A 105 15.52 12.13 1.96
N PRO A 106 16.02 13.35 2.20
CA PRO A 106 15.16 14.50 2.53
C PRO A 106 14.19 14.85 1.39
N LYS A 107 14.47 14.39 0.16
CA LYS A 107 13.60 14.53 -1.01
C LYS A 107 12.58 13.39 -1.14
N GLY A 108 12.52 12.47 -0.17
CA GLY A 108 11.61 11.33 -0.15
C GLY A 108 11.98 10.17 -1.08
N GLU A 109 13.22 10.11 -1.55
CA GLU A 109 13.72 8.96 -2.33
C GLU A 109 14.04 7.80 -1.41
N PHE A 110 13.60 6.61 -1.79
CA PHE A 110 13.87 5.41 -1.01
C PHE A 110 15.32 4.96 -1.19
N HIS A 111 16.03 4.73 -0.08
CA HIS A 111 17.43 4.28 -0.09
C HIS A 111 17.57 2.84 0.41
N GLY A 112 16.80 2.42 1.41
CA GLY A 112 16.92 1.06 1.92
C GLY A 112 16.05 0.75 3.14
N VAL A 113 16.06 -0.52 3.55
CA VAL A 113 15.50 -0.99 4.82
C VAL A 113 16.65 -1.27 5.77
N VAL A 114 16.48 -0.91 7.04
CA VAL A 114 17.42 -1.21 8.13
C VAL A 114 16.69 -1.95 9.24
N SER A 115 17.43 -2.73 10.02
CA SER A 115 16.94 -3.32 11.27
C SER A 115 17.76 -2.80 12.44
N VAL A 116 17.21 -2.87 13.66
CA VAL A 116 18.00 -2.56 14.88
C VAL A 116 19.29 -3.38 14.92
N LYS A 117 19.25 -4.65 14.49
CA LYS A 117 20.43 -5.52 14.43
C LYS A 117 21.49 -5.04 13.43
N SER A 118 21.09 -4.68 12.21
CA SER A 118 22.03 -4.22 11.18
C SER A 118 22.61 -2.85 11.53
N LEU A 119 21.82 -1.98 12.14
CA LEU A 119 22.30 -0.68 12.64
C LEU A 119 23.33 -0.83 13.77
N LEU A 120 23.08 -1.70 14.75
CA LEU A 120 24.03 -1.99 15.83
C LEU A 120 25.35 -2.55 15.29
N GLN A 121 25.28 -3.35 14.22
CA GLN A 121 26.48 -3.86 13.55
C GLN A 121 27.27 -2.73 12.86
N ALA A 122 26.59 -1.85 12.11
CA ALA A 122 27.24 -0.71 11.47
C ALA A 122 27.83 0.26 12.50
N GLU A 123 27.13 0.52 13.60
CA GLU A 123 27.63 1.37 14.70
C GLU A 123 28.93 0.83 15.31
N ARG A 124 29.00 -0.47 15.59
CA ARG A 124 30.22 -1.12 16.12
C ARG A 124 31.41 -1.01 15.17
N GLN A 125 31.15 -0.95 13.88
CA GLN A 125 32.17 -0.81 12.83
C GLN A 125 32.48 0.66 12.51
N GLN A 126 31.88 1.61 13.24
CA GLN A 126 31.95 3.04 12.92
C GLN A 126 31.56 3.34 11.46
N GLY A 127 30.64 2.53 10.92
CA GLY A 127 30.15 2.60 9.56
C GLY A 127 29.07 3.67 9.37
N ARG A 128 28.67 3.84 8.12
CA ARG A 128 27.59 4.74 7.70
C ARG A 128 26.24 4.02 7.75
N LEU A 129 25.17 4.79 7.63
CA LEU A 129 23.81 4.26 7.57
C LEU A 129 23.61 3.26 6.42
N ALA A 130 24.22 3.54 5.25
CA ALA A 130 24.18 2.67 4.08
C ALA A 130 24.79 1.27 4.33
N ASP A 131 25.74 1.16 5.26
CA ASP A 131 26.37 -0.13 5.59
C ASP A 131 25.43 -1.03 6.43
N ALA A 132 24.33 -0.47 6.95
CA ALA A 132 23.29 -1.19 7.68
C ALA A 132 22.11 -1.63 6.80
N TYR A 133 22.12 -1.33 5.50
CA TYR A 133 21.02 -1.69 4.61
C TYR A 133 20.90 -3.21 4.53
N LEU A 134 19.66 -3.69 4.67
CA LEU A 134 19.35 -5.10 4.47
C LEU A 134 19.54 -5.45 3.00
N ASN A 135 20.03 -6.66 2.75
CA ASN A 135 20.16 -7.20 1.40
C ASN A 135 18.97 -8.12 1.09
N SER A 136 18.82 -8.48 -0.19
CA SER A 136 17.95 -9.57 -0.63
C SER A 136 16.43 -9.32 -0.50
N TYR A 137 15.98 -8.07 -0.66
CA TYR A 137 14.56 -7.76 -0.88
C TYR A 137 14.40 -6.83 -2.08
N GLU A 138 13.21 -6.84 -2.67
CA GLU A 138 12.82 -5.93 -3.73
C GLU A 138 11.67 -5.04 -3.23
N PRO A 139 11.77 -3.70 -3.37
CA PRO A 139 10.65 -2.81 -3.16
C PRO A 139 9.48 -3.14 -4.08
N LEU A 140 8.27 -2.90 -3.60
CA LEU A 140 7.06 -3.08 -4.38
C LEU A 140 6.80 -1.85 -5.24
N ALA A 141 6.46 -2.06 -6.52
CA ALA A 141 5.95 -1.00 -7.36
C ALA A 141 4.57 -0.54 -6.85
N HIS A 142 4.31 0.77 -6.88
CA HIS A 142 3.09 1.36 -6.33
C HIS A 142 1.78 0.84 -6.95
N ASP A 143 1.85 0.46 -8.22
CA ASP A 143 0.78 -0.02 -9.08
C ASP A 143 0.72 -1.56 -9.13
N MET A 144 1.60 -2.25 -8.41
CA MET A 144 1.60 -3.72 -8.33
C MET A 144 0.27 -4.23 -7.78
N PRO A 145 -0.43 -5.15 -8.47
CA PRO A 145 -1.67 -5.75 -7.99
C PRO A 145 -1.47 -6.46 -6.66
N LEU A 146 -2.46 -6.39 -5.77
CA LEU A 146 -2.36 -7.03 -4.47
C LEU A 146 -2.15 -8.54 -4.54
N SER A 147 -2.72 -9.22 -5.54
CA SER A 147 -2.51 -10.66 -5.77
C SER A 147 -1.04 -11.05 -5.91
N GLU A 148 -0.21 -10.20 -6.52
CA GLU A 148 1.25 -10.39 -6.62
C GLU A 148 1.97 -10.02 -5.32
N VAL A 149 1.47 -9.01 -4.60
CA VAL A 149 2.05 -8.55 -3.33
C VAL A 149 1.95 -9.61 -2.23
N ILE A 150 0.88 -10.41 -2.18
CA ILE A 150 0.67 -11.45 -1.13
C ILE A 150 1.91 -12.34 -1.01
N GLY A 151 2.35 -12.90 -2.14
CA GLY A 151 3.46 -13.84 -2.20
C GLY A 151 4.79 -13.22 -1.81
N LEU A 152 4.97 -11.91 -2.01
CA LEU A 152 6.20 -11.20 -1.67
C LEU A 152 6.24 -10.85 -0.18
N VAL A 153 5.17 -10.26 0.35
CA VAL A 153 5.11 -9.84 1.76
C VAL A 153 5.19 -11.04 2.72
N ALA A 154 4.71 -12.22 2.31
CA ALA A 154 4.83 -13.43 3.10
C ALA A 154 6.29 -13.93 3.27
N LYS A 155 7.19 -13.61 2.34
CA LYS A 155 8.59 -14.09 2.35
C LYS A 155 9.47 -13.39 3.38
N TYR A 156 9.12 -12.16 3.76
CA TYR A 156 10.01 -11.30 4.56
C TYR A 156 9.49 -11.13 5.98
N PRO A 157 10.38 -11.06 6.99
CA PRO A 157 9.98 -10.83 8.38
C PRO A 157 9.53 -9.39 8.64
N PHE A 158 9.83 -8.46 7.73
CA PHE A 158 9.48 -7.04 7.79
C PHE A 158 8.50 -6.65 6.68
N GLY A 159 7.90 -5.46 6.80
CA GLY A 159 7.01 -4.93 5.76
C GLY A 159 7.80 -4.46 4.54
N LEU A 160 7.25 -4.65 3.35
CA LEU A 160 7.94 -4.25 2.13
C LEU A 160 7.67 -2.77 1.82
N PRO A 161 8.72 -2.00 1.45
CA PRO A 161 8.55 -0.62 1.02
C PRO A 161 7.87 -0.56 -0.34
N VAL A 162 7.00 0.43 -0.52
CA VAL A 162 6.33 0.72 -1.79
C VAL A 162 6.94 1.97 -2.40
N ILE A 163 7.30 1.92 -3.68
CA ILE A 163 7.91 3.03 -4.41
C ILE A 163 7.17 3.28 -5.73
N ASN A 164 7.19 4.53 -6.18
CA ASN A 164 6.73 4.86 -7.54
C ASN A 164 7.87 4.76 -8.56
N GLU A 165 7.56 5.00 -9.84
CA GLU A 165 8.51 4.98 -10.96
C GLU A 165 9.72 5.92 -10.77
N ALA A 166 9.56 6.99 -9.98
CA ALA A 166 10.62 7.96 -9.66
C ALA A 166 11.40 7.63 -8.38
N ASN A 167 11.31 6.38 -7.89
CA ASN A 167 11.91 5.90 -6.63
C ASN A 167 11.46 6.69 -5.38
N LYS A 168 10.28 7.31 -5.41
CA LYS A 168 9.70 8.01 -4.25
C LYS A 168 8.93 7.06 -3.37
N TYR A 169 9.22 7.12 -2.08
CA TYR A 169 8.61 6.28 -1.06
C TYR A 169 7.11 6.59 -0.87
N GLN A 170 6.28 5.57 -1.04
CA GLN A 170 4.82 5.65 -0.89
C GLN A 170 4.32 5.09 0.45
N GLY A 171 5.16 4.39 1.20
CA GLY A 171 4.81 3.76 2.48
C GLY A 171 5.26 2.32 2.51
N VAL A 172 4.69 1.55 3.43
CA VAL A 172 5.06 0.15 3.68
C VAL A 172 3.82 -0.71 3.77
N ILE A 173 3.91 -1.92 3.22
CA ILE A 173 2.91 -2.97 3.37
C ILE A 173 3.45 -4.02 4.33
N THR A 174 2.77 -4.18 5.47
CA THR A 174 3.08 -5.24 6.42
C THR A 174 2.17 -6.45 6.21
N ARG A 175 2.57 -7.62 6.74
CA ARG A 175 1.69 -8.79 6.78
C ARG A 175 0.34 -8.49 7.42
N VAL A 176 0.31 -7.68 8.48
CA VAL A 176 -0.94 -7.31 9.15
C VAL A 176 -1.80 -6.41 8.26
N ALA A 177 -1.21 -5.42 7.58
CA ALA A 177 -1.94 -4.59 6.63
C ALA A 177 -2.48 -5.43 5.48
N MET A 178 -1.70 -6.39 4.99
CA MET A 178 -2.10 -7.32 3.95
C MET A 178 -3.26 -8.21 4.40
N LEU A 179 -3.13 -8.86 5.57
CA LEU A 179 -4.19 -9.71 6.13
C LEU A 179 -5.49 -8.92 6.36
N ARG A 180 -5.42 -7.66 6.80
CA ARG A 180 -6.61 -6.81 6.92
C ARG A 180 -7.22 -6.43 5.58
N ALA A 181 -6.40 -6.30 4.54
CA ALA A 181 -6.89 -6.05 3.19
C ALA A 181 -7.59 -7.29 2.62
N LEU A 182 -7.09 -8.49 2.94
CA LEU A 182 -7.72 -9.77 2.59
C LEU A 182 -8.94 -10.10 3.46
N ASP A 183 -8.94 -9.76 4.74
CA ASP A 183 -10.08 -9.96 5.65
C ASP A 183 -11.29 -9.09 5.27
N ARG A 184 -11.08 -8.03 4.46
CA ARG A 184 -12.19 -7.33 3.81
C ARG A 184 -12.93 -8.23 2.80
N GLU A 185 -12.33 -9.33 2.35
CA GLU A 185 -12.98 -10.43 1.62
C GLU A 185 -13.76 -11.36 2.56
N ASP A 186 -13.25 -11.63 3.78
CA ASP A 186 -13.77 -12.66 4.69
C ASP A 186 -14.69 -12.16 5.82
N GLY A 187 -14.85 -10.84 6.02
CA GLY A 187 -15.70 -10.23 7.06
C GLY A 187 -17.22 -10.48 6.93
N VAL A 188 -17.63 -11.47 6.16
CA VAL A 188 -19.02 -11.92 5.95
C VAL A 188 -19.12 -13.42 6.21
N ASN A 189 -18.54 -13.91 7.30
CA ASN A 189 -19.01 -15.18 7.86
C ASN A 189 -18.75 -15.32 9.36
N HIS A 190 -19.80 -15.04 10.13
CA HIS A 190 -20.39 -15.89 11.19
C HIS A 190 -21.05 -14.99 12.25
N GLY A 191 -22.38 -14.92 12.19
CA GLY A 191 -23.25 -14.42 13.23
C GLY A 191 -24.63 -15.03 12.98
N GLU A 192 -24.99 -15.98 13.86
CA GLU A 192 -26.18 -16.83 13.88
C GLU A 192 -27.52 -16.10 13.66
#